data_AF-A0A9E2MLN5-F1
#
_entry.id   AF-A0A9E2MLN5-F1
#
_cell.length_a   1.000
_cell.length_b   1.000
_cell.length_c   1.000
_cell.angle_alpha   90.00
_cell.angle_beta   90.00
_cell.angle_gamma   90.00
#
_symmetry.space_group_name_H-M   'P 1'
#
loop_
_entity.id
_entity.type
_entity.pdbx_description
1 polymer ?
#
loop_
_entity_poly.entity_id
_entity_poly.type
_entity_poly.pdbx_seq_one_letter_code
_entity_poly.pdbx_strand_id
1 'polypeptide(L)'
;MQPQLKLLTPEIITRIIDEAFQLLAKPGIKVQLKEARELLADAGAQVDESREIVYIPEDIARRALDTVPRDFYLYDKNGKPTVHYGGDSVHFNPGSSGVNILDPDTLQHRPATTPDLVKVIKIADSLPQYDAQSTAVVCSEIPKEIGDLYRLYLVLLYSNKPVVTGAFSTRTTGPMIDMLAIFAGGREALAKKPTAVFDVCPSPPLIWSHFGSQSLIDLARAAIPAEIVSMPLAGVAAPVTLLGSVVQHAAECISGMTIHQLAKAGSPIVWGGAPAIMDMRQGTTPMGAIETAMIDATY
;
A
#
# COMPACT_ATOMS: atom_id res chain seq x y z
N MET A 1 4.55 -25.12 -13.20
CA MET A 1 4.31 -25.03 -11.74
C MET A 1 5.55 -24.41 -11.14
N GLN A 2 5.46 -23.15 -10.68
CA GLN A 2 6.54 -22.53 -9.93
C GLN A 2 6.53 -23.12 -8.50
N PRO A 3 7.68 -23.52 -7.93
CA PRO A 3 7.73 -24.00 -6.56
C PRO A 3 7.39 -22.85 -5.60
N GLN A 4 6.53 -23.12 -4.63
CA GLN A 4 6.15 -22.16 -3.58
C GLN A 4 6.74 -22.59 -2.23
N LEU A 5 7.33 -21.64 -1.51
CA LEU A 5 7.67 -21.83 -0.10
C LEU A 5 6.41 -21.58 0.73
N LYS A 6 5.96 -22.58 1.50
CA LYS A 6 4.81 -22.45 2.41
C LYS A 6 5.26 -22.73 3.83
N LEU A 7 5.25 -21.69 4.67
CA LEU A 7 5.58 -21.82 6.09
C LEU A 7 4.35 -22.17 6.94
N LEU A 8 3.16 -21.79 6.48
CA LEU A 8 1.90 -21.99 7.21
C LEU A 8 1.11 -23.17 6.65
N THR A 9 0.48 -23.93 7.54
CA THR A 9 -0.50 -24.94 7.14
C THR A 9 -1.87 -24.28 6.87
N PRO A 10 -2.76 -24.91 6.09
CA PRO A 10 -4.11 -24.39 5.85
C PRO A 10 -4.90 -24.10 7.14
N GLU A 11 -4.70 -24.90 8.20
CA GLU A 11 -5.35 -24.72 9.49
C GLU A 11 -4.86 -23.45 10.20
N ILE A 12 -3.56 -23.15 10.11
CA ILE A 12 -2.98 -21.92 10.66
C ILE A 12 -3.49 -20.70 9.89
N ILE A 13 -3.56 -20.78 8.56
CA ILE A 13 -4.12 -19.70 7.73
C ILE A 13 -5.56 -19.41 8.13
N THR A 14 -6.40 -20.44 8.24
CA THR A 14 -7.81 -20.30 8.66
C THR A 14 -7.89 -19.61 10.02
N ARG A 15 -7.09 -20.08 10.98
CA ARG A 15 -7.05 -19.48 12.33
C ARG A 15 -6.61 -18.02 12.32
N ILE A 16 -5.60 -17.65 11.51
CA ILE A 16 -5.13 -16.27 11.39
C ILE A 16 -6.27 -15.37 10.90
N ILE A 17 -6.98 -15.80 9.85
CA ILE A 17 -8.07 -15.04 9.26
C ILE A 17 -9.25 -14.91 10.24
N ASP A 18 -9.61 -15.99 10.95
CA ASP A 18 -10.66 -15.98 11.96
C ASP A 18 -10.30 -15.03 13.12
N GLU A 19 -9.05 -15.06 13.61
CA GLU A 19 -8.57 -14.16 14.64
C GLU A 19 -8.51 -12.70 14.14
N ALA A 20 -8.20 -12.46 12.86
CA ALA A 20 -8.25 -11.14 12.26
C ALA A 20 -9.67 -10.57 12.25
N PHE A 21 -10.68 -11.36 11.88
CA PHE A 21 -12.09 -10.95 11.99
C PHE A 21 -12.52 -10.71 13.44
N GLN A 22 -12.01 -11.52 14.38
CA GLN A 22 -12.24 -11.25 15.80
C GLN A 22 -11.66 -9.90 16.23
N LEU A 23 -10.46 -9.52 15.78
CA LEU A 23 -9.90 -8.19 16.06
C LEU A 23 -10.77 -7.06 15.49
N LEU A 24 -11.31 -7.24 14.28
CA LEU A 24 -12.23 -6.27 13.65
C LEU A 24 -13.56 -6.13 14.41
N ALA A 25 -14.06 -7.20 15.01
CA ALA A 25 -15.24 -7.17 15.85
C ALA A 25 -14.93 -6.66 17.27
N LYS A 26 -13.75 -6.98 17.81
CA LYS A 26 -13.26 -6.59 19.14
C LYS A 26 -11.73 -6.77 19.22
N PRO A 27 -10.95 -5.70 19.40
CA PRO A 27 -11.36 -4.38 19.91
C PRO A 27 -11.97 -3.43 18.88
N GLY A 28 -12.05 -3.82 17.61
CA GLY A 28 -12.39 -2.91 16.51
C GLY A 28 -11.16 -2.15 16.01
N ILE A 29 -11.39 -1.29 15.03
CA ILE A 29 -10.37 -0.44 14.41
C ILE A 29 -10.67 1.03 14.69
N LYS A 30 -9.64 1.85 14.82
CA LYS A 30 -9.83 3.30 14.87
C LYS A 30 -9.89 3.86 13.45
N VAL A 31 -10.93 4.62 13.12
CA VAL A 31 -11.11 5.25 11.80
C VAL A 31 -11.34 6.74 12.01
N GLN A 32 -10.33 7.56 11.73
CA GLN A 32 -10.36 9.00 12.03
C GLN A 32 -11.23 9.81 11.05
N LEU A 33 -11.42 9.32 9.81
CA LEU A 33 -12.25 10.01 8.82
C LEU A 33 -13.73 9.69 9.05
N LYS A 34 -14.55 10.74 9.25
CA LYS A 34 -15.99 10.59 9.45
C LYS A 34 -16.70 9.88 8.29
N GLU A 35 -16.39 10.26 7.05
CA GLU A 35 -16.98 9.64 5.85
C GLU A 35 -16.72 8.12 5.80
N ALA A 36 -15.52 7.67 6.18
CA ALA A 36 -15.22 6.23 6.23
C ALA A 36 -16.03 5.52 7.34
N ARG A 37 -16.27 6.19 8.48
CA ARG A 37 -17.15 5.66 9.53
C ARG A 37 -18.61 5.58 9.06
N GLU A 38 -19.08 6.58 8.30
CA GLU A 38 -20.43 6.59 7.71
C GLU A 38 -20.61 5.43 6.72
N LEU A 39 -19.65 5.22 5.80
CA LEU A 39 -19.69 4.08 4.88
C LEU A 39 -19.77 2.73 5.60
N LEU A 40 -19.01 2.56 6.68
CA LEU A 40 -19.04 1.35 7.51
C LEU A 40 -20.37 1.21 8.27
N ALA A 41 -20.89 2.31 8.84
CA ALA A 41 -22.16 2.32 9.55
C ALA A 41 -23.34 1.99 8.63
N ASP A 42 -23.36 2.56 7.42
CA ASP A 42 -24.39 2.29 6.39
C ASP A 42 -24.37 0.82 5.93
N ALA A 43 -23.20 0.17 5.98
CA ALA A 43 -23.06 -1.26 5.73
C ALA A 43 -23.52 -2.14 6.91
N GLY A 44 -23.77 -1.55 8.08
CA GLY A 44 -24.24 -2.21 9.31
C GLY A 44 -23.19 -2.34 10.41
N ALA A 45 -22.01 -1.71 10.29
CA ALA A 45 -20.99 -1.73 11.34
C ALA A 45 -21.40 -0.85 12.53
N GLN A 46 -20.99 -1.24 13.74
CA GLN A 46 -21.22 -0.42 14.92
C GLN A 46 -20.10 0.62 15.05
N VAL A 47 -20.46 1.88 15.31
CA VAL A 47 -19.50 2.98 15.48
C VAL A 47 -19.59 3.58 16.87
N ASP A 48 -18.47 3.65 17.57
CA ASP A 48 -18.27 4.49 18.75
C ASP A 48 -17.64 5.82 18.31
N GLU A 49 -18.50 6.81 18.03
CA GLU A 49 -18.07 8.14 17.55
C GLU A 49 -17.18 8.88 18.55
N SER A 50 -17.34 8.63 19.86
CA SER A 50 -16.56 9.31 20.88
C SER A 50 -15.08 8.92 20.86
N ARG A 51 -14.80 7.68 20.47
CA ARG A 51 -13.45 7.10 20.38
C ARG A 51 -12.97 6.96 18.94
N GLU A 52 -13.85 7.22 17.98
CA GLU A 52 -13.66 6.98 16.55
C GLU A 52 -13.35 5.51 16.24
N ILE A 53 -13.96 4.59 17.01
CA ILE A 53 -13.75 3.14 16.84
C ILE A 53 -14.92 2.56 16.05
N VAL A 54 -14.60 1.74 15.05
CA VAL A 54 -15.58 0.96 14.29
C VAL A 54 -15.37 -0.51 14.59
N TYR A 55 -16.45 -1.20 14.92
CA TYR A 55 -16.52 -2.64 15.08
C TYR A 55 -17.13 -3.20 13.81
N ILE A 56 -16.33 -3.92 13.01
CA ILE A 56 -16.73 -4.44 11.70
C ILE A 56 -17.12 -5.92 11.85
N PRO A 57 -18.42 -6.26 11.76
CA PRO A 57 -18.88 -7.63 11.60
C PRO A 57 -18.19 -8.36 10.45
N GLU A 58 -17.90 -9.64 10.66
CA GLU A 58 -17.26 -10.50 9.67
C GLU A 58 -18.06 -10.58 8.36
N ASP A 59 -19.39 -10.63 8.42
CA ASP A 59 -20.25 -10.70 7.22
C ASP A 59 -20.16 -9.43 6.35
N ILE A 60 -19.94 -8.26 6.97
CA ILE A 60 -19.76 -6.99 6.24
C ILE A 60 -18.41 -7.02 5.53
N ALA A 61 -17.34 -7.38 6.24
CA ALA A 61 -16.01 -7.47 5.68
C ALA A 61 -15.95 -8.51 4.55
N ARG A 62 -16.54 -9.70 4.73
CA ARG A 62 -16.60 -10.73 3.68
C ARG A 62 -17.36 -10.25 2.44
N ARG A 63 -18.54 -9.64 2.60
CA ARG A 63 -19.30 -9.09 1.47
C ARG A 63 -18.51 -8.02 0.70
N ALA A 64 -17.77 -7.17 1.42
CA ALA A 64 -16.90 -6.18 0.78
C ALA A 64 -15.76 -6.88 0.01
N LEU A 65 -15.08 -7.84 0.63
CA LEU A 65 -13.99 -8.61 0.02
C LEU A 65 -14.44 -9.41 -1.22
N ASP A 66 -15.68 -9.91 -1.25
CA ASP A 66 -16.23 -10.63 -2.40
C ASP A 66 -16.33 -9.76 -3.67
N THR A 67 -16.34 -8.43 -3.52
CA THR A 67 -16.36 -7.50 -4.64
C THR A 67 -14.97 -7.19 -5.21
N VAL A 68 -13.89 -7.58 -4.52
CA VAL A 68 -12.52 -7.28 -4.94
C VAL A 68 -12.19 -8.04 -6.23
N PRO A 69 -11.73 -7.37 -7.30
CA PRO A 69 -11.30 -8.06 -8.50
C PRO A 69 -10.09 -8.95 -8.20
N ARG A 70 -10.10 -10.19 -8.73
CA ARG A 70 -9.02 -11.16 -8.51
C ARG A 70 -7.76 -10.86 -9.32
N ASP A 71 -7.93 -10.19 -10.45
CA ASP A 71 -6.86 -9.87 -11.38
C ASP A 71 -7.09 -8.48 -11.98
N PHE A 72 -6.02 -7.70 -12.14
CA PHE A 72 -6.03 -6.46 -12.92
C PHE A 72 -4.63 -6.14 -13.47
N TYR A 73 -4.56 -5.14 -14.36
CA TYR A 73 -3.31 -4.71 -14.97
C TYR A 73 -3.02 -3.24 -14.71
N LEU A 74 -1.74 -2.91 -14.54
CA LEU A 74 -1.24 -1.57 -14.81
C LEU A 74 -0.71 -1.48 -16.23
N TYR A 75 -0.88 -0.31 -16.83
CA TYR A 75 -0.54 -0.05 -18.22
C TYR A 75 0.64 0.91 -18.30
N ASP A 76 1.49 0.70 -19.29
CA ASP A 76 2.52 1.67 -19.65
C ASP A 76 1.91 2.94 -20.28
N LYS A 77 2.74 3.95 -20.51
CA LYS A 77 2.34 5.22 -21.13
C LYS A 77 1.70 5.07 -22.52
N ASN A 78 2.00 3.98 -23.23
CA ASN A 78 1.44 3.68 -24.56
C ASN A 78 0.15 2.86 -24.47
N GLY A 79 -0.33 2.56 -23.26
CA GLY A 79 -1.55 1.81 -23.01
C GLY A 79 -1.41 0.31 -23.25
N LYS A 80 -0.19 -0.24 -23.18
CA LYS A 80 0.10 -1.68 -23.16
C LYS A 80 0.02 -2.22 -21.72
N PRO A 81 -0.67 -3.34 -21.47
CA PRO A 81 -0.66 -3.97 -20.15
C PRO A 81 0.76 -4.49 -19.85
N THR A 82 1.32 -4.07 -18.71
CA THR A 82 2.73 -4.31 -18.37
C THR A 82 2.90 -5.02 -17.03
N VAL A 83 2.17 -4.59 -16.00
CA VAL A 83 2.19 -5.23 -14.67
C VAL A 83 0.87 -5.92 -14.46
N HIS A 84 0.89 -7.21 -14.14
CA HIS A 84 -0.28 -8.00 -13.82
C HIS A 84 -0.33 -8.27 -12.32
N TYR A 85 -1.37 -7.74 -11.66
CA TYR A 85 -1.68 -8.09 -10.28
C TYR A 85 -2.65 -9.25 -10.30
N GLY A 86 -2.15 -10.46 -10.01
CA GLY A 86 -2.97 -11.67 -10.04
C GLY A 86 -2.19 -12.94 -10.39
N GLY A 87 -2.77 -14.09 -10.04
CA GLY A 87 -2.18 -15.42 -10.25
C GLY A 87 -0.77 -15.57 -9.64
N ASP A 88 0.12 -16.22 -10.39
CA ASP A 88 1.53 -16.43 -10.01
C ASP A 88 2.48 -15.36 -10.60
N SER A 89 1.96 -14.18 -10.94
CA SER A 89 2.77 -13.12 -11.58
C SER A 89 3.67 -12.42 -10.56
N VAL A 90 4.95 -12.25 -10.89
CA VAL A 90 5.94 -11.57 -10.04
C VAL A 90 6.49 -10.39 -10.82
N HIS A 91 6.44 -9.22 -10.19
CA HIS A 91 6.88 -7.96 -10.78
C HIS A 91 7.82 -7.23 -9.84
N PHE A 92 8.79 -6.52 -10.41
CA PHE A 92 9.73 -5.72 -9.64
C PHE A 92 9.61 -4.23 -9.98
N ASN A 93 9.76 -3.40 -8.96
CA ASN A 93 9.95 -1.96 -9.02
C ASN A 93 11.12 -1.55 -8.10
N PRO A 94 11.71 -0.36 -8.28
CA PRO A 94 12.68 0.15 -7.30
C PRO A 94 12.04 0.34 -5.93
N GLY A 95 12.83 0.28 -4.86
CA GLY A 95 12.37 0.61 -3.50
C GLY A 95 11.77 2.02 -3.41
N SER A 96 10.99 2.32 -2.37
CA SER A 96 10.21 3.56 -2.26
C SER A 96 10.77 4.53 -1.20
N SER A 97 10.68 5.83 -1.48
CA SER A 97 10.91 6.92 -0.51
C SER A 97 12.24 6.90 0.26
N GLY A 98 13.33 6.44 -0.35
CA GLY A 98 14.68 6.56 0.21
C GLY A 98 15.10 8.02 0.40
N VAL A 99 15.40 8.43 1.64
CA VAL A 99 15.75 9.84 1.96
C VAL A 99 17.22 10.17 1.71
N ASN A 100 18.07 9.15 1.69
CA ASN A 100 19.51 9.26 1.47
C ASN A 100 19.94 8.37 0.31
N ILE A 101 21.03 8.75 -0.34
CA ILE A 101 21.75 7.92 -1.31
C ILE A 101 23.13 7.59 -0.73
N LEU A 102 23.60 6.37 -0.98
CA LEU A 102 24.99 6.01 -0.76
C LEU A 102 25.79 6.46 -1.98
N ASP A 103 26.68 7.42 -1.78
CA ASP A 103 27.54 7.91 -2.84
C ASP A 103 28.61 6.84 -3.16
N PRO A 104 28.71 6.35 -4.42
CA PRO A 104 29.58 5.22 -4.74
C PRO A 104 31.07 5.58 -4.75
N ASP A 105 31.41 6.86 -4.90
CA ASP A 105 32.80 7.32 -4.94
C ASP A 105 33.36 7.53 -3.53
N THR A 106 32.54 8.03 -2.61
CA THR A 106 32.94 8.34 -1.24
C THR A 106 32.52 7.30 -0.20
N LEU A 107 31.56 6.43 -0.56
CA LEU A 107 30.90 5.48 0.34
C LEU A 107 30.25 6.13 1.56
N GLN A 108 29.86 7.40 1.44
CA GLN A 108 29.16 8.14 2.49
C GLN A 108 27.69 8.32 2.12
N HIS A 109 26.83 8.32 3.14
CA HIS A 109 25.43 8.68 2.97
C HIS A 109 25.29 10.20 2.86
N ARG A 110 24.47 10.63 1.91
CA ARG A 110 24.03 12.03 1.80
C ARG A 110 22.53 12.10 1.49
N PRO A 111 21.85 13.22 1.82
CA PRO A 111 20.50 13.46 1.37
C PRO A 111 20.37 13.29 -0.15
N ALA A 112 19.31 12.62 -0.58
CA ALA A 112 19.01 12.43 -1.99
C ALA A 112 18.47 13.72 -2.61
N THR A 113 18.73 13.88 -3.91
CA THR A 113 18.34 15.05 -4.70
C THR A 113 17.64 14.66 -6.00
N THR A 114 17.11 15.65 -6.72
CA THR A 114 16.46 15.48 -8.02
C THR A 114 17.34 14.72 -9.03
N PRO A 115 18.64 15.07 -9.22
CA PRO A 115 19.53 14.28 -10.07
C PRO A 115 19.62 12.80 -9.68
N ASP A 116 19.58 12.48 -8.38
CA ASP A 116 19.60 11.10 -7.91
C ASP A 116 18.34 10.35 -8.32
N LEU A 117 17.16 10.96 -8.11
CA LEU A 117 15.89 10.37 -8.55
C LEU A 117 15.86 10.14 -10.06
N VAL A 118 16.24 11.13 -10.86
CA VAL A 118 16.28 11.01 -12.32
C VAL A 118 17.24 9.90 -12.76
N LYS A 119 18.37 9.73 -12.07
CA LYS A 119 19.32 8.64 -12.34
C LYS A 119 18.68 7.28 -12.05
N VAL A 120 18.02 7.12 -10.90
CA VAL A 120 17.31 5.88 -10.54
C VAL A 120 16.21 5.57 -11.55
N ILE A 121 15.40 6.56 -11.94
CA ILE A 121 14.33 6.38 -12.94
C ILE A 121 14.91 5.86 -14.26
N LYS A 122 15.97 6.49 -14.78
CA LYS A 122 16.59 6.08 -16.05
C LYS A 122 17.19 4.68 -16.01
N ILE A 123 17.84 4.32 -14.89
CA ILE A 123 18.37 2.97 -14.70
C ILE A 123 17.22 1.96 -14.67
N ALA A 124 16.21 2.20 -13.84
CA ALA A 124 15.05 1.31 -13.73
C ALA A 124 14.29 1.19 -15.06
N ASP A 125 14.16 2.27 -15.84
CA ASP A 125 13.48 2.25 -17.14
C ASP A 125 14.25 1.41 -18.17
N SER A 126 15.58 1.43 -18.10
CA SER A 126 16.46 0.69 -19.02
C SER A 126 16.58 -0.81 -18.70
N LEU A 127 16.24 -1.23 -17.49
CA LEU A 127 16.35 -2.62 -17.06
C LEU A 127 15.06 -3.40 -17.35
N PRO A 128 15.09 -4.51 -18.11
CA PRO A 128 13.90 -5.31 -18.40
C PRO A 128 13.40 -6.09 -17.17
N GLN A 129 14.20 -6.22 -16.10
CA GLN A 129 13.82 -6.90 -14.86
C GLN A 129 12.91 -6.06 -13.97
N TYR A 130 12.84 -4.75 -14.19
CA TYR A 130 11.89 -3.87 -13.50
C TYR A 130 10.69 -3.64 -14.41
N ASP A 131 9.52 -4.17 -14.04
CA ASP A 131 8.29 -4.00 -14.83
C ASP A 131 7.61 -2.65 -14.56
N ALA A 132 7.87 -2.08 -13.38
CA ALA A 132 7.33 -0.82 -12.92
C ALA A 132 8.42 0.13 -12.40
N GLN A 133 8.06 1.40 -12.27
CA GLN A 133 8.79 2.43 -11.55
C GLN A 133 8.27 2.58 -10.13
N SER A 134 8.98 3.38 -9.34
CA SER A 134 8.47 3.91 -8.10
C SER A 134 8.90 5.36 -7.86
N THR A 135 8.24 6.04 -6.92
CA THR A 135 8.75 7.31 -6.37
C THR A 135 9.92 7.06 -5.40
N ALA A 136 11.02 6.58 -5.98
CA ALA A 136 12.02 5.77 -5.27
C ALA A 136 12.81 6.50 -4.18
N VAL A 137 13.05 7.80 -4.36
CA VAL A 137 13.81 8.61 -3.41
C VAL A 137 13.11 9.94 -3.15
N VAL A 138 13.36 10.51 -1.97
CA VAL A 138 12.87 11.84 -1.58
C VAL A 138 13.90 12.89 -1.96
N CYS A 139 13.50 13.84 -2.82
CA CYS A 139 14.36 14.97 -3.20
C CYS A 139 14.36 16.01 -2.06
N SER A 140 15.43 16.01 -1.26
CA SER A 140 15.54 16.80 -0.02
C SER A 140 15.53 18.33 -0.23
N GLU A 141 15.88 18.79 -1.42
CA GLU A 141 15.90 20.21 -1.81
C GLU A 141 14.53 20.74 -2.25
N ILE A 142 13.51 19.88 -2.35
CA ILE A 142 12.17 20.23 -2.80
C ILE A 142 11.26 20.49 -1.58
N PRO A 143 10.41 21.54 -1.59
CA PRO A 143 9.46 21.79 -0.51
C PRO A 143 8.58 20.57 -0.23
N LYS A 144 8.43 20.21 1.05
CA LYS A 144 7.75 18.98 1.48
C LYS A 144 6.30 18.92 1.00
N GLU A 145 5.64 20.06 0.91
CA GLU A 145 4.24 20.21 0.52
C GLU A 145 3.96 19.75 -0.92
N ILE A 146 4.98 19.75 -1.78
CA ILE A 146 4.88 19.32 -3.18
C ILE A 146 5.76 18.11 -3.50
N GLY A 147 6.47 17.56 -2.50
CA GLY A 147 7.48 16.52 -2.71
C GLY A 147 6.91 15.29 -3.45
N ASP A 148 5.72 14.83 -3.08
CA ASP A 148 5.08 13.67 -3.71
C ASP A 148 4.72 13.92 -5.17
N LEU A 149 4.09 15.09 -5.42
CA LEU A 149 3.71 15.54 -6.76
C LEU A 149 4.93 15.66 -7.65
N TYR A 150 6.01 16.24 -7.13
CA TYR A 150 7.25 16.46 -7.87
C TYR A 150 7.93 15.13 -8.24
N ARG A 151 7.98 14.18 -7.30
CA ARG A 151 8.54 12.85 -7.56
C ARG A 151 7.75 12.10 -8.63
N LEU A 152 6.43 12.07 -8.51
CA LEU A 152 5.56 11.44 -9.51
C LEU A 152 5.72 12.12 -10.88
N TYR A 153 5.75 13.44 -10.92
CA TYR A 153 5.96 14.20 -12.15
C TYR A 153 7.25 13.79 -12.87
N LEU A 154 8.36 13.65 -12.14
CA LEU A 154 9.63 13.19 -12.72
C LEU A 154 9.52 11.77 -13.29
N VAL A 155 8.85 10.84 -12.58
CA VAL A 155 8.63 9.48 -13.10
C VAL A 155 7.85 9.51 -14.41
N LEU A 156 6.76 10.29 -14.47
CA LEU A 156 5.91 10.42 -15.67
C LEU A 156 6.62 11.09 -16.86
N LEU A 157 7.61 11.96 -16.60
CA LEU A 157 8.43 12.57 -17.64
C LEU A 157 9.48 11.62 -18.20
N TYR A 158 10.15 10.86 -17.33
CA TYR A 158 11.38 10.14 -17.66
C TYR A 158 11.22 8.63 -17.85
N SER A 159 10.02 8.07 -17.61
CA SER A 159 9.76 6.64 -17.80
C SER A 159 8.47 6.40 -18.58
N ASN A 160 8.43 5.26 -19.26
CA ASN A 160 7.21 4.76 -19.90
C ASN A 160 6.47 3.74 -19.04
N LYS A 161 7.12 3.16 -18.01
CA LYS A 161 6.56 2.09 -17.18
C LYS A 161 5.47 2.61 -16.23
N PRO A 162 4.50 1.77 -15.82
CA PRO A 162 3.59 2.12 -14.73
C PRO A 162 4.36 2.39 -13.44
N VAL A 163 3.74 3.11 -12.50
CA VAL A 163 4.40 3.58 -11.27
C VAL A 163 3.70 3.09 -10.00
N VAL A 164 4.49 2.60 -9.05
CA VAL A 164 4.09 2.40 -7.66
C VAL A 164 4.43 3.68 -6.88
N THR A 165 3.43 4.35 -6.33
CA THR A 165 3.63 5.60 -5.59
C THR A 165 2.90 5.58 -4.26
N GLY A 166 3.15 6.53 -3.36
CA GLY A 166 2.51 6.56 -2.05
C GLY A 166 1.47 7.66 -1.92
N ALA A 167 0.41 7.40 -1.14
CA ALA A 167 -0.55 8.40 -0.71
C ALA A 167 -0.18 8.94 0.69
N PHE A 168 0.40 10.13 0.74
CA PHE A 168 0.94 10.70 1.98
C PHE A 168 0.08 11.80 2.61
N SER A 169 -0.86 12.38 1.85
CA SER A 169 -1.66 13.52 2.30
C SER A 169 -2.94 13.68 1.49
N THR A 170 -4.02 14.11 2.15
CA THR A 170 -5.28 14.49 1.47
C THR A 170 -5.09 15.64 0.47
N ARG A 171 -4.03 16.44 0.63
CA ARG A 171 -3.73 17.56 -0.27
C ARG A 171 -3.04 17.13 -1.56
N THR A 172 -2.36 15.98 -1.57
CA THR A 172 -1.54 15.53 -2.70
C THR A 172 -2.20 14.39 -3.49
N THR A 173 -2.96 13.49 -2.85
CA THR A 173 -3.60 12.36 -3.54
C THR A 173 -4.48 12.80 -4.71
N GLY A 174 -5.41 13.73 -4.50
CA GLY A 174 -6.29 14.24 -5.56
C GLY A 174 -5.51 14.86 -6.74
N PRO A 175 -4.59 15.80 -6.50
CA PRO A 175 -3.74 16.35 -7.56
C PRO A 175 -2.83 15.33 -8.26
N MET A 176 -2.36 14.28 -7.58
CA MET A 176 -1.63 13.17 -8.22
C MET A 176 -2.52 12.38 -9.18
N ILE A 177 -3.78 12.14 -8.81
CA ILE A 177 -4.79 11.53 -9.68
C ILE A 177 -5.04 12.41 -10.92
N ASP A 178 -5.17 13.73 -10.74
CA ASP A 178 -5.32 14.67 -11.86
C ASP A 178 -4.10 14.67 -12.78
N MET A 179 -2.89 14.62 -12.21
CA MET A 179 -1.66 14.51 -12.98
C MET A 179 -1.65 13.22 -13.83
N LEU A 180 -1.95 12.07 -13.25
CA LEU A 180 -2.05 10.81 -13.99
C LEU A 180 -3.12 10.88 -15.08
N ALA A 181 -4.26 11.50 -14.80
CA ALA A 181 -5.35 11.66 -15.76
C ALA A 181 -4.92 12.50 -16.95
N ILE A 182 -4.16 13.57 -16.75
CA ILE A 182 -3.61 14.40 -17.85
C ILE A 182 -2.75 13.54 -18.78
N PHE A 183 -1.85 12.70 -18.24
CA PHE A 183 -0.98 11.84 -19.04
C PHE A 183 -1.74 10.69 -19.71
N ALA A 184 -2.81 10.17 -19.10
CA ALA A 184 -3.64 9.10 -19.64
C ALA A 184 -4.66 9.58 -20.70
N GLY A 185 -4.85 10.89 -20.88
CA GLY A 185 -5.86 11.46 -21.78
C GLY A 185 -7.25 11.63 -21.16
N GLY A 186 -7.33 11.69 -19.84
CA GLY A 186 -8.54 11.96 -19.05
C GLY A 186 -8.78 10.94 -17.94
N ARG A 187 -9.66 11.29 -16.99
CA ARG A 187 -10.01 10.43 -15.84
C ARG A 187 -10.65 9.11 -16.28
N GLU A 188 -11.49 9.13 -17.32
CA GLU A 188 -12.10 7.89 -17.86
C GLU A 188 -11.06 6.97 -18.51
N ALA A 189 -10.10 7.54 -19.24
CA ALA A 189 -9.01 6.76 -19.84
C ALA A 189 -8.11 6.13 -18.77
N LEU A 190 -7.78 6.90 -17.72
CA LEU A 190 -7.02 6.40 -16.56
C LEU A 190 -7.78 5.29 -15.83
N ALA A 191 -9.07 5.45 -15.59
CA ALA A 191 -9.89 4.42 -14.92
C ALA A 191 -9.97 3.10 -15.71
N LYS A 192 -9.94 3.16 -17.04
CA LYS A 192 -9.93 1.96 -17.91
C LYS A 192 -8.55 1.31 -18.00
N LYS A 193 -7.49 2.11 -17.95
CA LYS A 193 -6.10 1.69 -18.09
C LYS A 193 -5.23 2.39 -17.04
N PRO A 194 -5.31 1.97 -15.77
CA PRO A 194 -4.56 2.62 -14.71
C PRO A 194 -3.07 2.48 -14.97
N THR A 195 -2.34 3.58 -14.82
CA THR A 195 -0.87 3.64 -15.01
C THR A 195 -0.11 3.69 -13.68
N ALA A 196 -0.84 3.65 -12.56
CA ALA A 196 -0.26 3.71 -11.24
C ALA A 196 -1.06 2.87 -10.23
N VAL A 197 -0.37 2.45 -9.18
CA VAL A 197 -0.94 1.97 -7.92
C VAL A 197 -0.44 2.86 -6.79
N PHE A 198 -1.29 3.08 -5.78
CA PHE A 198 -0.97 3.92 -4.63
C PHE A 198 -0.87 3.10 -3.35
N ASP A 199 0.30 3.11 -2.73
CA ASP A 199 0.52 2.59 -1.38
C ASP A 199 -0.27 3.43 -0.38
N VAL A 200 -1.17 2.77 0.35
CA VAL A 200 -1.95 3.38 1.43
C VAL A 200 -1.77 2.57 2.70
N CYS A 201 -1.05 3.15 3.67
CA CYS A 201 -0.71 2.47 4.91
C CYS A 201 -1.75 2.74 6.00
N PRO A 202 -2.22 1.71 6.72
CA PRO A 202 -2.74 1.90 8.06
C PRO A 202 -1.61 2.38 8.98
N SER A 203 -1.97 2.95 10.12
CA SER A 203 -1.05 3.27 11.22
C SER A 203 -1.20 2.18 12.29
N PRO A 204 -0.23 1.27 12.43
CA PRO A 204 -0.33 0.22 13.44
C PRO A 204 -0.32 0.78 14.87
N PRO A 205 -1.07 0.18 15.81
CA PRO A 205 -1.99 -0.94 15.59
C PRO A 205 -3.40 -0.47 15.19
N LEU A 206 -3.94 -1.03 14.10
CA LEU A 206 -5.38 -0.96 13.75
C LEU A 206 -5.97 0.46 13.63
N ILE A 207 -5.19 1.45 13.17
CA ILE A 207 -5.67 2.82 12.95
C ILE A 207 -5.67 3.15 11.46
N TRP A 208 -6.83 3.58 10.95
CA TRP A 208 -6.96 4.27 9.68
C TRP A 208 -7.01 5.77 9.94
N SER A 209 -5.92 6.45 9.57
CA SER A 209 -5.80 7.90 9.71
C SER A 209 -6.80 8.63 8.82
N HIS A 210 -6.98 9.93 9.06
CA HIS A 210 -7.83 10.76 8.19
C HIS A 210 -7.36 10.70 6.73
N PHE A 211 -6.04 10.83 6.49
CA PHE A 211 -5.51 10.83 5.13
C PHE A 211 -5.52 9.45 4.48
N GLY A 212 -5.25 8.37 5.25
CA GLY A 212 -5.25 7.00 4.73
C GLY A 212 -6.65 6.60 4.30
N SER A 213 -7.65 6.85 5.16
CA SER A 213 -9.05 6.57 4.85
C SER A 213 -9.54 7.36 3.63
N GLN A 214 -9.21 8.66 3.56
CA GLN A 214 -9.61 9.50 2.42
C GLN A 214 -8.98 9.00 1.13
N SER A 215 -7.69 8.64 1.16
CA SER A 215 -6.99 8.15 -0.02
C SER A 215 -7.59 6.85 -0.53
N LEU A 216 -7.95 5.91 0.35
CA LEU A 216 -8.67 4.69 -0.06
C LEU A 216 -10.00 5.02 -0.76
N ILE A 217 -10.79 5.93 -0.21
CA ILE A 217 -12.09 6.33 -0.78
C ILE A 217 -11.89 7.01 -2.14
N ASP A 218 -10.94 7.94 -2.25
CA ASP A 218 -10.68 8.70 -3.46
C ASP A 218 -10.19 7.79 -4.60
N LEU A 219 -9.26 6.88 -4.29
CA LEU A 219 -8.71 5.91 -5.24
C LEU A 219 -9.77 4.92 -5.71
N ALA A 220 -10.57 4.37 -4.78
CA ALA A 220 -11.69 3.50 -5.11
C ALA A 220 -12.61 4.19 -6.11
N ARG A 221 -13.13 5.38 -5.76
CA ARG A 221 -14.07 6.14 -6.61
C ARG A 221 -13.48 6.47 -7.98
N ALA A 222 -12.18 6.78 -8.04
CA ALA A 222 -11.45 7.03 -9.28
C ALA A 222 -11.14 5.76 -10.10
N ALA A 223 -11.37 4.56 -9.57
CA ALA A 223 -10.93 3.28 -10.13
C ALA A 223 -9.42 3.23 -10.40
N ILE A 224 -8.63 3.82 -9.50
CA ILE A 224 -7.18 3.75 -9.50
C ILE A 224 -6.78 2.74 -8.43
N PRO A 225 -5.94 1.73 -8.76
CA PRO A 225 -5.51 0.74 -7.80
C PRO A 225 -4.89 1.33 -6.53
N ALA A 226 -5.34 0.85 -5.39
CA ALA A 226 -4.66 1.04 -4.10
C ALA A 226 -3.88 -0.24 -3.75
N GLU A 227 -2.79 -0.09 -3.01
CA GLU A 227 -2.06 -1.19 -2.38
C GLU A 227 -2.03 -0.93 -0.89
N ILE A 228 -2.61 -1.84 -0.10
CA ILE A 228 -2.53 -1.69 1.35
C ILE A 228 -1.16 -2.15 1.76
N VAL A 229 -0.38 -1.27 2.41
CA VAL A 229 0.93 -1.61 2.95
C VAL A 229 0.85 -1.55 4.46
N SER A 230 0.38 -2.63 5.07
CA SER A 230 0.38 -2.80 6.53
C SER A 230 1.80 -3.15 7.01
N MET A 231 2.26 -2.45 8.05
CA MET A 231 3.63 -2.53 8.55
C MET A 231 3.71 -2.79 10.07
N PRO A 232 3.08 -3.85 10.61
CA PRO A 232 3.19 -4.17 12.02
C PRO A 232 4.66 -4.43 12.36
N LEU A 233 5.16 -3.67 13.33
CA LEU A 233 6.50 -3.84 13.88
C LEU A 233 6.40 -4.69 15.14
N ALA A 234 6.73 -5.98 15.00
CA ALA A 234 6.63 -6.96 16.08
C ALA A 234 7.48 -6.51 17.28
N GLY A 235 6.82 -6.37 18.45
CA GLY A 235 7.43 -5.90 19.69
C GLY A 235 7.27 -4.41 19.97
N VAL A 236 6.75 -3.61 19.02
CA VAL A 236 6.50 -2.17 19.19
C VAL A 236 5.06 -1.80 18.89
N ALA A 237 4.66 -1.95 17.63
CA ALA A 237 3.35 -1.56 17.12
C ALA A 237 2.48 -2.78 16.77
N ALA A 238 2.96 -3.97 17.15
CA ALA A 238 2.28 -5.25 17.06
C ALA A 238 2.81 -6.21 18.15
N PRO A 239 2.09 -7.31 18.46
CA PRO A 239 2.59 -8.32 19.39
C PRO A 239 3.99 -8.80 19.01
N VAL A 240 4.85 -9.06 19.99
CA VAL A 240 6.22 -9.57 19.74
C VAL A 240 6.24 -10.94 19.07
N THR A 241 5.13 -11.68 19.11
CA THR A 241 5.00 -12.97 18.45
C THR A 241 4.74 -12.80 16.96
N LEU A 242 5.43 -13.59 16.13
CA LEU A 242 5.29 -13.51 14.66
C LEU A 242 3.85 -13.70 14.22
N LEU A 243 3.18 -14.77 14.69
CA LEU A 243 1.78 -15.03 14.36
C LEU A 243 0.84 -13.92 14.83
N GLY A 244 1.08 -13.32 16.00
CA GLY A 244 0.27 -12.19 16.48
C GLY A 244 0.40 -10.97 15.57
N SER A 245 1.60 -10.72 15.04
CA SER A 245 1.83 -9.67 14.05
C SER A 245 1.16 -9.97 12.71
N VAL A 246 1.17 -11.23 12.26
CA VAL A 246 0.47 -11.66 11.03
C VAL A 246 -1.05 -11.53 11.17
N VAL A 247 -1.61 -11.86 12.35
CA VAL A 247 -3.04 -11.65 12.63
C VAL A 247 -3.40 -10.17 12.58
N GLN A 248 -2.59 -9.30 13.20
CA GLN A 248 -2.81 -7.85 13.13
C GLN A 248 -2.69 -7.34 11.69
N HIS A 249 -1.66 -7.78 10.94
CA HIS A 249 -1.49 -7.48 9.53
C HIS A 249 -2.75 -7.80 8.72
N ALA A 250 -3.28 -9.02 8.90
CA ALA A 250 -4.49 -9.45 8.23
C ALA A 250 -5.71 -8.58 8.59
N ALA A 251 -5.89 -8.22 9.87
CA ALA A 251 -6.96 -7.32 10.27
C ALA A 251 -6.83 -5.92 9.65
N GLU A 252 -5.61 -5.38 9.61
CA GLU A 252 -5.33 -4.09 8.97
C GLU A 252 -5.62 -4.11 7.46
N CYS A 253 -5.20 -5.16 6.75
CA CYS A 253 -5.51 -5.33 5.33
C CYS A 253 -7.02 -5.50 5.07
N ILE A 254 -7.69 -6.41 5.79
CA ILE A 254 -9.13 -6.65 5.62
C ILE A 254 -9.94 -5.38 5.89
N SER A 255 -9.60 -4.62 6.93
CA SER A 255 -10.31 -3.37 7.24
C SER A 255 -10.14 -2.31 6.16
N GLY A 256 -8.92 -2.11 5.64
CA GLY A 256 -8.68 -1.18 4.54
C GLY A 256 -9.40 -1.59 3.26
N MET A 257 -9.38 -2.87 2.92
CA MET A 257 -10.12 -3.39 1.75
C MET A 257 -11.62 -3.20 1.94
N THR A 258 -12.14 -3.38 3.16
CA THR A 258 -13.55 -3.14 3.46
C THR A 258 -13.92 -1.67 3.23
N ILE A 259 -13.15 -0.72 3.77
CA ILE A 259 -13.37 0.73 3.54
C ILE A 259 -13.35 1.06 2.04
N HIS A 260 -12.35 0.53 1.32
CA HIS A 260 -12.17 0.78 -0.10
C HIS A 260 -13.33 0.22 -0.95
N GLN A 261 -13.76 -1.01 -0.70
CA GLN A 261 -14.84 -1.64 -1.47
C GLN A 261 -16.22 -1.06 -1.12
N LEU A 262 -16.44 -0.60 0.11
CA LEU A 262 -17.67 0.13 0.46
C LEU A 262 -17.75 1.50 -0.23
N ALA A 263 -16.60 2.13 -0.49
CA ALA A 263 -16.56 3.38 -1.25
C ALA A 263 -16.94 3.18 -2.73
N LYS A 264 -16.48 2.07 -3.34
CA LYS A 264 -16.89 1.63 -4.68
C LYS A 264 -16.53 0.16 -4.92
N ALA A 265 -17.54 -0.70 -4.89
CA ALA A 265 -17.40 -2.13 -5.13
C ALA A 265 -16.78 -2.43 -6.50
N GLY A 266 -15.87 -3.41 -6.57
CA GLY A 266 -15.18 -3.78 -7.80
C GLY A 266 -13.93 -2.94 -8.10
N SER A 267 -13.58 -1.98 -7.24
CA SER A 267 -12.39 -1.16 -7.44
C SER A 267 -11.12 -1.97 -7.14
N PRO A 268 -10.06 -1.87 -7.96
CA PRO A 268 -8.86 -2.67 -7.79
C PRO A 268 -8.11 -2.30 -6.51
N ILE A 269 -7.69 -3.31 -5.75
CA ILE A 269 -6.89 -3.14 -4.55
C ILE A 269 -5.98 -4.36 -4.33
N VAL A 270 -4.79 -4.12 -3.79
CA VAL A 270 -3.77 -5.15 -3.53
C VAL A 270 -3.62 -5.36 -2.02
N TRP A 271 -3.55 -6.63 -1.62
CA TRP A 271 -3.08 -7.01 -0.29
C TRP A 271 -1.55 -6.99 -0.30
N GLY A 272 -0.95 -6.01 0.37
CA GLY A 272 0.49 -5.88 0.50
C GLY A 272 0.90 -5.68 1.95
N GLY A 273 2.20 -5.57 2.18
CA GLY A 273 2.76 -5.40 3.52
C GLY A 273 4.26 -5.18 3.51
N ALA A 274 4.75 -4.61 4.59
CA ALA A 274 6.18 -4.57 4.91
C ALA A 274 6.42 -4.83 6.42
N PRO A 275 5.76 -5.83 7.02
CA PRO A 275 5.91 -6.11 8.44
C PRO A 275 7.36 -6.44 8.77
N ALA A 276 7.78 -6.17 10.00
CA ALA A 276 9.15 -6.41 10.42
C ALA A 276 9.24 -6.71 11.91
N ILE A 277 10.36 -7.28 12.34
CA ILE A 277 10.73 -7.37 13.75
C ILE A 277 11.47 -6.11 14.19
N MET A 278 11.34 -5.72 15.46
CA MET A 278 12.20 -4.71 16.06
C MET A 278 13.46 -5.35 16.68
N ASP A 279 14.62 -4.76 16.43
CA ASP A 279 15.81 -5.06 17.24
C ASP A 279 15.66 -4.40 18.61
N MET A 280 15.35 -5.18 19.64
CA MET A 280 15.17 -4.68 21.02
C MET A 280 16.44 -4.08 21.64
N ARG A 281 17.63 -4.42 21.12
CA ARG A 281 18.90 -3.90 21.62
C ARG A 281 19.24 -2.55 20.99
N GLN A 282 19.03 -2.42 19.69
CA GLN A 282 19.41 -1.21 18.95
C GLN A 282 18.24 -0.25 18.69
N GLY A 283 17.00 -0.71 18.91
CA GLY A 283 15.79 0.05 18.59
C GLY A 283 15.58 0.26 17.08
N THR A 284 16.16 -0.60 16.25
CA THR A 284 16.11 -0.49 14.78
C THR A 284 15.13 -1.49 14.16
N THR A 285 14.89 -1.36 12.85
CA THR A 285 14.01 -2.24 12.07
C THR A 285 14.85 -3.08 11.10
N PRO A 286 15.42 -4.22 11.53
CA PRO A 286 16.23 -5.07 10.68
C PRO A 286 15.37 -5.77 9.61
N MET A 287 15.22 -5.13 8.45
CA MET A 287 14.49 -5.69 7.30
C MET A 287 15.10 -7.02 6.80
N GLY A 288 16.38 -7.27 7.08
CA GLY A 288 17.07 -8.52 6.73
C GLY A 288 17.03 -9.61 7.82
N ALA A 289 16.29 -9.43 8.91
CA ALA A 289 16.17 -10.44 9.96
C ALA A 289 15.38 -11.66 9.46
N ILE A 290 15.69 -12.86 9.98
CA ILE A 290 14.99 -14.09 9.59
C ILE A 290 13.53 -14.04 10.01
N GLU A 291 13.22 -13.44 11.15
CA GLU A 291 11.87 -13.22 11.64
C GLU A 291 11.05 -12.35 10.68
N THR A 292 11.64 -11.28 10.15
CA THR A 292 11.02 -10.42 9.13
C THR A 292 10.70 -11.25 7.88
N ALA A 293 11.68 -11.98 7.34
CA ALA A 293 11.47 -12.83 6.17
C ALA A 293 10.41 -13.94 6.40
N MET A 294 10.33 -14.47 7.64
CA MET A 294 9.31 -15.43 8.02
C MET A 294 7.90 -14.83 8.04
N ILE A 295 7.74 -13.58 8.50
CA ILE A 295 6.46 -12.87 8.46
C ILE A 295 6.08 -12.54 7.01
N ASP A 296 7.02 -12.05 6.21
CA ASP A 296 6.78 -11.70 4.80
C ASP A 296 6.35 -12.91 3.95
N ALA A 297 6.78 -14.11 4.31
CA ALA A 297 6.37 -15.35 3.64
C ALA A 297 4.96 -15.86 4.03
N THR A 298 4.16 -15.06 4.76
CA THR A 298 2.83 -15.48 5.24
C THR A 298 1.63 -14.87 4.51
N TYR A 299 1.83 -13.88 3.63
CA TYR A 299 0.77 -13.18 2.91
C TYR A 299 1.02 -13.06 1.41
#